data_AF-A0A923W9Z7-F1
#
_entry.id   AF-A0A923W9Z7-F1
#
_cell.length_a   1.000
_cell.length_b   1.000
_cell.length_c   1.000
_cell.angle_alpha   90.00
_cell.angle_beta   90.00
_cell.angle_gamma   90.00
#
_symmetry.space_group_name_H-M   'P 1'
#
loop_
_entity.id
_entity.type
_entity.pdbx_description
1 polymer ?
#
loop_
_entity_poly.entity_id
_entity_poly.type
_entity_poly.pdbx_seq_one_letter_code
_entity_poly.pdbx_strand_id
1 'polypeptide(L)'
;MERQFHDIYYLGPLREYPGRLYSWAGERPADVGRRGERTVEALLAADVQHDGKLKDPDTNKPHTVTQHVAYWLKRLGLIHSFKLKPIAHNRKEYEVKVQQSPGAAEVALTDVGFGISQVLPVLTLCFYAPAGSTIIFEQPEIHLHPAVQAGLADVFLDAIKQRGIQIILESHSEHLLHRLQLRIAEEEASVDDLKLYFAQANDGECSLTELDLDEYGNIRNWPKNFFGDSIGDLVKMTQVALKRKLEQAAK
;
A
#
# COMPACT_ATOMS: atom_id res chain seq x y z
N MET A 1 -22.04 -18.58 8.87
CA MET A 1 -21.32 -18.48 7.60
C MET A 1 -21.68 -17.19 6.84
N GLU A 2 -22.97 -16.82 6.71
CA GLU A 2 -23.38 -15.57 6.02
C GLU A 2 -22.87 -14.25 6.63
N ARG A 3 -22.59 -14.19 7.93
CA ARG A 3 -22.00 -13.00 8.58
C ARG A 3 -20.54 -12.72 8.19
N GLN A 4 -19.80 -13.69 7.65
CA GLN A 4 -18.40 -13.48 7.25
C GLN A 4 -18.27 -12.74 5.91
N PHE A 5 -19.35 -12.65 5.13
CA PHE A 5 -19.34 -12.02 3.81
C PHE A 5 -19.89 -10.58 3.79
N HIS A 6 -20.37 -10.07 4.94
CA HIS A 6 -21.05 -8.77 4.99
C HIS A 6 -20.10 -7.56 5.00
N ASP A 7 -18.82 -7.76 5.34
CA ASP A 7 -17.83 -6.68 5.49
C ASP A 7 -16.56 -6.95 4.66
N ILE A 8 -16.74 -7.31 3.38
CA ILE A 8 -15.65 -7.47 2.42
C ILE A 8 -15.54 -6.22 1.56
N TYR A 9 -14.35 -5.64 1.54
CA TYR A 9 -14.00 -4.47 0.75
C TYR A 9 -12.96 -4.82 -0.30
N TYR A 10 -13.06 -4.22 -1.48
CA TYR A 10 -12.20 -4.55 -2.61
C TYR A 10 -11.66 -3.30 -3.29
N LEU A 11 -10.36 -3.31 -3.58
CA LEU A 11 -9.71 -2.30 -4.39
C LEU A 11 -8.86 -3.01 -5.45
N GLY A 12 -9.19 -2.77 -6.73
CA GLY A 12 -8.54 -3.42 -7.87
C GLY A 12 -7.11 -2.94 -8.13
N PRO A 13 -6.51 -3.17 -9.31
CA PRO A 13 -5.14 -2.75 -9.59
C PRO A 13 -5.08 -1.35 -10.23
N LEU A 14 -6.10 -0.95 -10.99
CA LEU A 14 -6.14 0.34 -11.67
C LEU A 14 -6.83 1.40 -10.80
N ARG A 15 -6.16 2.52 -10.56
CA ARG A 15 -6.69 3.63 -9.76
C ARG A 15 -7.31 4.72 -10.64
N GLU A 16 -8.28 5.43 -10.09
CA GLU A 16 -8.84 6.62 -10.72
C GLU A 16 -7.82 7.77 -10.70
N TYR A 17 -7.80 8.60 -11.74
CA TYR A 17 -6.94 9.77 -11.75
C TYR A 17 -7.46 10.81 -10.73
N PRO A 18 -6.58 11.53 -10.03
CA PRO A 18 -7.03 12.54 -9.09
C PRO A 18 -7.78 13.66 -9.82
N GLY A 19 -8.91 14.06 -9.25
CA GLY A 19 -9.65 15.24 -9.67
C GLY A 19 -9.08 16.52 -9.05
N ARG A 20 -9.28 17.66 -9.71
CA ARG A 20 -8.97 18.97 -9.11
C ARG A 20 -9.94 19.34 -7.99
N LEU A 21 -11.20 18.93 -8.14
CA LEU A 21 -12.28 19.20 -7.22
C LEU A 21 -13.01 17.90 -6.93
N TYR A 22 -13.40 17.72 -5.66
CA TYR A 22 -14.16 16.58 -5.18
C TYR A 22 -15.49 17.07 -4.63
N SER A 23 -16.59 16.54 -5.15
CA SER A 23 -17.94 16.88 -4.69
C SER A 23 -18.37 15.91 -3.61
N TRP A 24 -18.77 16.40 -2.43
CA TRP A 24 -19.24 15.55 -1.34
C TRP A 24 -20.50 16.11 -0.69
N ALA A 25 -21.57 15.32 -0.70
CA ALA A 25 -22.89 15.76 -0.27
C ALA A 25 -23.14 15.63 1.24
N GLY A 26 -22.20 15.05 2.01
CA GLY A 26 -22.36 14.67 3.41
C GLY A 26 -22.67 13.18 3.60
N GLU A 27 -22.71 12.39 2.52
CA GLU A 27 -22.98 10.95 2.58
C GLU A 27 -21.76 10.16 3.03
N ARG A 28 -21.97 9.09 3.81
CA ARG A 28 -20.92 8.14 4.14
C ARG A 28 -20.85 7.07 3.04
N PRO A 29 -19.82 7.06 2.18
CA PRO A 29 -19.70 5.99 1.20
C PRO A 29 -19.44 4.65 1.91
N ALA A 30 -19.91 3.55 1.34
CA ALA A 30 -19.65 2.23 1.91
C ALA A 30 -18.14 1.91 1.93
N ASP A 31 -17.42 2.31 0.89
CA ASP A 31 -15.99 2.08 0.68
C ASP A 31 -15.35 3.20 -0.16
N VAL A 32 -14.11 3.01 -0.61
CA VAL A 32 -13.40 3.97 -1.47
C VAL A 32 -13.71 3.81 -2.97
N GLY A 33 -14.60 2.89 -3.35
CA GLY A 33 -14.82 2.46 -4.74
C GLY A 33 -13.74 1.50 -5.25
N ARG A 34 -14.04 0.77 -6.33
CA ARG A 34 -13.15 -0.29 -6.86
C ARG A 34 -11.83 0.26 -7.41
N ARG A 35 -11.80 1.53 -7.81
CA ARG A 35 -10.63 2.23 -8.35
C ARG A 35 -10.16 3.36 -7.42
N GLY A 36 -10.74 3.47 -6.21
CA GLY A 36 -10.43 4.56 -5.28
C GLY A 36 -11.13 5.88 -5.61
N GLU A 37 -12.13 5.89 -6.49
CA GLU A 37 -12.83 7.09 -6.92
C GLU A 37 -13.56 7.84 -5.79
N ARG A 38 -13.92 7.15 -4.70
CA ARG A 38 -14.59 7.73 -3.51
C ARG A 38 -13.65 7.99 -2.35
N THR A 39 -12.34 7.91 -2.56
CA THR A 39 -11.32 8.07 -1.50
C THR A 39 -11.48 9.37 -0.72
N VAL A 40 -11.70 10.49 -1.41
CA VAL A 40 -11.86 11.80 -0.75
C VAL A 40 -13.17 11.88 0.03
N GLU A 41 -14.27 11.33 -0.51
CA GLU A 41 -15.55 11.25 0.19
C GLU A 41 -15.43 10.43 1.48
N ALA A 42 -14.70 9.32 1.44
CA ALA A 42 -14.46 8.45 2.60
C ALA A 42 -13.66 9.17 3.70
N LEU A 43 -12.59 9.90 3.33
CA LEU A 43 -11.81 10.71 4.28
C LEU A 43 -12.67 11.79 4.94
N LEU A 44 -13.47 12.53 4.15
CA LEU A 44 -14.38 13.56 4.66
C LEU A 44 -15.42 12.97 5.61
N ALA A 45 -16.03 11.83 5.24
CA ALA A 45 -17.02 11.16 6.06
C ALA A 45 -16.44 10.68 7.40
N ALA A 46 -15.23 10.13 7.38
CA ALA A 46 -14.55 9.64 8.58
C ALA A 46 -14.22 10.75 9.58
N ASP A 47 -13.78 11.92 9.07
CA ASP A 47 -13.47 13.07 9.90
C ASP A 47 -14.72 13.65 10.57
N VAL A 48 -15.87 13.65 9.87
CA VAL A 48 -17.14 14.12 10.44
C VAL A 48 -17.70 13.15 11.47
N GLN A 49 -17.64 11.84 11.22
CA GLN A 49 -18.24 10.83 12.09
C GLN A 49 -17.36 10.42 13.28
N HIS A 50 -16.12 10.91 13.36
CA HIS A 50 -15.17 10.59 14.42
C HIS A 50 -14.96 9.07 14.59
N ASP A 51 -14.73 8.36 13.46
CA ASP A 51 -14.67 6.89 13.34
C ASP A 51 -13.55 6.21 14.15
N GLY A 52 -13.69 6.23 15.47
CA GLY A 52 -12.67 5.74 16.40
C GLY A 52 -11.39 6.56 16.33
N LYS A 53 -10.66 6.58 17.44
CA LYS A 53 -9.36 7.22 17.50
C LYS A 53 -8.31 6.17 17.14
N LEU A 54 -7.80 6.22 15.92
CA LEU A 54 -6.56 5.54 15.56
C LEU A 54 -5.46 6.09 16.46
N LYS A 55 -4.43 5.29 16.77
CA LYS A 55 -3.32 5.77 17.58
C LYS A 55 -2.16 6.12 16.66
N ASP A 56 -1.60 7.32 16.83
CA ASP A 56 -0.33 7.71 16.23
C ASP A 56 0.73 6.65 16.56
N PRO A 57 1.39 6.03 15.57
CA PRO A 57 2.36 4.98 15.82
C PRO A 57 3.59 5.41 16.63
N ASP A 58 3.95 6.70 16.59
CA ASP A 58 5.13 7.24 17.28
C ASP A 58 4.79 7.89 18.63
N THR A 59 3.64 8.58 18.71
CA THR A 59 3.26 9.37 19.90
C THR A 59 2.11 8.78 20.72
N ASN A 60 1.44 7.74 20.20
CA ASN A 60 0.27 7.10 20.78
C ASN A 60 -0.93 8.06 21.01
N LYS A 61 -0.88 9.25 20.41
CA LYS A 61 -1.96 10.24 20.47
C LYS A 61 -3.09 9.85 19.53
N PRO A 62 -4.33 10.26 19.83
CA PRO A 62 -5.45 9.94 18.95
C PRO A 62 -5.36 10.68 17.61
N HIS A 63 -5.51 9.94 16.52
CA HIS A 63 -5.61 10.39 15.13
C HIS A 63 -7.01 10.14 14.57
N THR A 64 -7.48 11.11 13.79
CA THR A 64 -8.53 10.89 12.78
C THR A 64 -7.98 10.03 11.63
N VAL A 65 -8.86 9.47 10.81
CA VAL A 65 -8.45 8.71 9.61
C VAL A 65 -7.61 9.58 8.68
N THR A 66 -8.01 10.82 8.42
CA THR A 66 -7.23 11.74 7.58
C THR A 66 -5.85 12.04 8.16
N GLN A 67 -5.74 12.26 9.47
CA GLN A 67 -4.43 12.47 10.12
C GLN A 67 -3.54 11.22 10.01
N HIS A 68 -4.12 10.05 10.15
CA HIS A 68 -3.39 8.79 10.09
C HIS A 68 -2.94 8.44 8.66
N VAL A 69 -3.77 8.74 7.66
CA VAL A 69 -3.37 8.66 6.24
C VAL A 69 -2.26 9.67 5.93
N ALA A 70 -2.39 10.92 6.39
CA ALA A 70 -1.36 11.94 6.23
C ALA A 70 -0.02 11.54 6.90
N TYR A 71 -0.10 10.90 8.06
CA TYR A 71 1.04 10.33 8.76
C TYR A 71 1.78 9.30 7.89
N TRP A 72 1.07 8.32 7.35
CA TRP A 72 1.68 7.29 6.50
C TRP A 72 2.23 7.84 5.19
N LEU A 73 1.51 8.75 4.52
CA LEU A 73 2.04 9.42 3.33
C LEU A 73 3.37 10.14 3.61
N LYS A 74 3.49 10.76 4.79
CA LYS A 74 4.73 11.41 5.22
C LYS A 74 5.83 10.39 5.57
N ARG A 75 5.50 9.33 6.29
CA ARG A 75 6.44 8.26 6.68
C ARG A 75 6.98 7.50 5.46
N LEU A 76 6.16 7.32 4.43
CA LEU A 76 6.55 6.76 3.13
C LEU A 76 7.40 7.72 2.28
N GLY A 77 7.64 8.95 2.75
CA GLY A 77 8.46 9.94 2.04
C GLY A 77 7.78 10.56 0.82
N LEU A 78 6.46 10.45 0.72
CA LEU A 78 5.71 10.93 -0.45
C LEU A 78 5.35 12.41 -0.35
N ILE A 79 5.08 12.89 0.86
CA ILE A 79 4.70 14.28 1.13
C ILE A 79 5.28 14.78 2.46
N HIS A 80 5.34 16.10 2.60
CA HIS A 80 5.57 16.80 3.85
C HIS A 80 4.26 17.18 4.55
N SER A 81 3.23 17.60 3.79
CA SER A 81 1.92 17.94 4.34
C SER A 81 0.77 17.51 3.41
N PHE A 82 -0.36 17.17 4.04
CA PHE A 82 -1.62 16.79 3.41
C PHE A 82 -2.73 17.65 4.00
N LYS A 83 -3.53 18.31 3.16
CA LYS A 83 -4.65 19.13 3.61
C LYS A 83 -5.85 18.89 2.71
N LEU A 84 -6.98 18.66 3.36
CA LEU A 84 -8.28 18.52 2.73
C LEU A 84 -9.11 19.75 3.13
N LYS A 85 -9.44 20.62 2.18
CA LYS A 85 -10.07 21.92 2.45
C LYS A 85 -11.31 22.13 1.59
N PRO A 86 -12.40 22.69 2.13
CA PRO A 86 -13.50 23.17 1.29
C PRO A 86 -13.04 24.38 0.47
N ILE A 87 -13.51 24.50 -0.78
CA ILE A 87 -13.22 25.65 -1.65
C ILE A 87 -13.84 26.94 -1.09
N ALA A 88 -15.00 26.83 -0.44
CA ALA A 88 -15.68 27.94 0.22
C ALA A 88 -16.59 27.40 1.33
N HIS A 89 -16.84 28.22 2.35
CA HIS A 89 -17.56 27.85 3.57
C HIS A 89 -18.96 27.22 3.35
N ASN A 90 -19.61 27.50 2.20
CA ASN A 90 -20.95 26.98 1.87
C ASN A 90 -20.97 26.07 0.62
N ARG A 91 -19.81 25.61 0.15
CA ARG A 91 -19.74 24.71 -1.01
C ARG A 91 -19.48 23.29 -0.58
N LYS A 92 -20.10 22.35 -1.30
CA LYS A 92 -19.88 20.91 -1.20
C LYS A 92 -18.68 20.44 -2.03
N GLU A 93 -17.80 21.36 -2.38
CA GLU A 93 -16.62 21.14 -3.23
C GLU A 93 -15.36 21.26 -2.37
N TYR A 94 -14.52 20.24 -2.45
CA TYR A 94 -13.29 20.12 -1.68
C TYR A 94 -12.08 20.01 -2.61
N GLU A 95 -10.96 20.52 -2.13
CA GLU A 95 -9.66 20.40 -2.76
C GLU A 95 -8.71 19.63 -1.85
N VAL A 96 -7.95 18.71 -2.46
CA VAL A 96 -6.84 18.02 -1.81
C VAL A 96 -5.56 18.75 -2.18
N LYS A 97 -4.92 19.34 -1.17
CA LYS A 97 -3.64 20.04 -1.28
C LYS A 97 -2.55 19.21 -0.62
N VAL A 98 -1.40 19.14 -1.29
CA VAL A 98 -0.21 18.44 -0.81
C VAL A 98 1.02 19.31 -0.98
N GLN A 99 2.02 19.07 -0.15
CA GLN A 99 3.32 19.73 -0.22
C GLN A 99 4.39 18.66 -0.11
N GLN A 100 5.36 18.59 -1.03
CA GLN A 100 6.36 17.51 -1.04
C GLN A 100 7.51 17.74 -0.05
N SER A 101 7.89 18.99 0.20
CA SER A 101 8.98 19.35 1.13
C SER A 101 8.66 20.66 1.86
N PRO A 102 9.30 20.97 3.00
CA PRO A 102 8.99 22.17 3.80
C PRO A 102 9.06 23.49 3.02
N GLY A 103 9.91 23.57 1.99
CA GLY A 103 10.09 24.75 1.14
C GLY A 103 9.36 24.70 -0.20
N ALA A 104 8.69 23.60 -0.53
CA ALA A 104 7.93 23.48 -1.78
C ALA A 104 6.59 24.23 -1.69
N ALA A 105 6.03 24.62 -2.84
CA ALA A 105 4.68 25.16 -2.88
C ALA A 105 3.64 24.10 -2.50
N GLU A 106 2.55 24.53 -1.86
CA GLU A 106 1.35 23.70 -1.68
C GLU A 106 0.61 23.62 -3.03
N VAL A 107 0.49 22.43 -3.58
CA VAL A 107 -0.08 22.16 -4.91
C VAL A 107 -1.28 21.21 -4.81
N ALA A 108 -2.12 21.17 -5.85
CA ALA A 108 -3.22 20.21 -5.87
C ALA A 108 -2.68 18.77 -6.03
N LEU A 109 -3.45 17.78 -5.55
CA LEU A 109 -3.12 16.37 -5.75
C LEU A 109 -2.96 15.99 -7.24
N THR A 110 -3.62 16.72 -8.14
CA THR A 110 -3.49 16.53 -9.60
C THR A 110 -2.13 16.93 -10.15
N ASP A 111 -1.42 17.79 -9.44
CA ASP A 111 -0.19 18.43 -9.90
C ASP A 111 1.07 17.78 -9.29
N VAL A 112 0.91 16.70 -8.51
CA VAL A 112 2.02 15.90 -7.97
C VAL A 112 2.21 14.58 -8.71
N GLY A 113 3.39 13.98 -8.50
CA GLY A 113 3.74 12.70 -9.08
C GLY A 113 2.71 11.60 -8.82
N PHE A 114 2.49 10.77 -9.84
CA PHE A 114 1.46 9.74 -9.93
C PHE A 114 1.41 8.77 -8.73
N GLY A 115 2.53 8.53 -8.04
CA GLY A 115 2.57 7.59 -6.91
C GLY A 115 1.68 7.96 -5.71
N ILE A 116 1.43 9.26 -5.46
CA ILE A 116 0.61 9.69 -4.31
C ILE A 116 -0.86 9.33 -4.54
N SER A 117 -1.37 9.56 -5.75
CA SER A 117 -2.76 9.24 -6.08
C SER A 117 -3.01 7.72 -6.17
N GLN A 118 -1.99 6.92 -6.47
CA GLN A 118 -2.12 5.45 -6.45
C GLN A 118 -2.23 4.90 -5.03
N VAL A 119 -1.43 5.44 -4.09
CA VAL A 119 -1.36 4.91 -2.72
C VAL A 119 -2.48 5.44 -1.83
N LEU A 120 -2.97 6.66 -2.08
CA LEU A 120 -3.97 7.31 -1.21
C LEU A 120 -5.24 6.45 -1.00
N PRO A 121 -5.83 5.81 -2.04
CA PRO A 121 -6.96 4.91 -1.85
C PRO A 121 -6.63 3.67 -1.02
N VAL A 122 -5.42 3.12 -1.16
CA VAL A 122 -4.95 1.95 -0.38
C VAL A 122 -4.91 2.30 1.11
N LEU A 123 -4.23 3.40 1.45
CA LEU A 123 -4.13 3.88 2.84
C LEU A 123 -5.52 4.21 3.39
N THR A 124 -6.33 4.91 2.61
CA THR A 124 -7.67 5.30 3.05
C THR A 124 -8.52 4.08 3.35
N LEU A 125 -8.55 3.07 2.47
CA LEU A 125 -9.35 1.87 2.70
C LEU A 125 -8.92 1.12 3.96
N CYS A 126 -7.61 0.98 4.20
CA CYS A 126 -7.06 0.32 5.39
C CYS A 126 -7.58 0.92 6.71
N PHE A 127 -7.73 2.25 6.76
CA PHE A 127 -8.09 2.96 7.98
C PHE A 127 -9.55 3.43 8.03
N TYR A 128 -10.24 3.44 6.89
CA TYR A 128 -11.65 3.79 6.76
C TYR A 128 -12.58 2.58 6.95
N ALA A 129 -12.16 1.40 6.50
CA ALA A 129 -12.97 0.20 6.63
C ALA A 129 -13.31 -0.06 8.11
N PRO A 130 -14.53 -0.55 8.41
CA PRO A 130 -14.91 -0.92 9.77
C PRO A 130 -13.94 -1.90 10.40
N ALA A 131 -13.80 -1.82 11.72
CA ALA A 131 -12.98 -2.76 12.48
C ALA A 131 -13.48 -4.20 12.31
N GLY A 132 -12.56 -5.16 12.16
CA GLY A 132 -12.88 -6.56 11.92
C GLY A 132 -13.25 -6.91 10.47
N SER A 133 -13.23 -5.95 9.55
CA SER A 133 -13.53 -6.19 8.13
C SER A 133 -12.42 -6.95 7.39
N THR A 134 -12.76 -7.48 6.21
CA THR A 134 -11.78 -8.07 5.28
C THR A 134 -11.57 -7.15 4.09
N ILE A 135 -10.33 -6.86 3.76
CA ILE A 135 -9.95 -6.03 2.61
C ILE A 135 -9.18 -6.88 1.60
N ILE A 136 -9.58 -6.78 0.34
CA ILE A 136 -8.94 -7.44 -0.80
C ILE A 136 -8.27 -6.37 -1.65
N PHE A 137 -6.96 -6.51 -1.85
CA PHE A 137 -6.16 -5.66 -2.74
C PHE A 137 -5.63 -6.46 -3.93
N GLU A 138 -5.82 -5.94 -5.13
CA GLU A 138 -5.05 -6.37 -6.30
C GLU A 138 -3.94 -5.35 -6.58
N GLN A 139 -2.70 -5.84 -6.61
CA GLN A 139 -1.48 -5.09 -6.93
C GLN A 139 -1.42 -3.69 -6.28
N PRO A 140 -1.57 -3.58 -4.94
CA PRO A 140 -1.58 -2.28 -4.26
C PRO A 140 -0.25 -1.50 -4.45
N GLU A 141 0.81 -2.18 -4.85
CA GLU A 141 2.14 -1.63 -5.12
C GLU A 141 2.34 -1.04 -6.52
N ILE A 142 1.38 -1.24 -7.44
CA ILE A 142 1.60 -0.99 -8.86
C ILE A 142 1.97 0.48 -9.11
N HIS A 143 2.97 0.70 -9.96
CA HIS A 143 3.53 2.02 -10.29
C HIS A 143 4.15 2.79 -9.10
N LEU A 144 4.33 2.16 -7.94
CA LEU A 144 5.01 2.78 -6.80
C LEU A 144 6.52 2.52 -6.86
N HIS A 145 7.29 3.46 -6.32
CA HIS A 145 8.73 3.29 -6.12
C HIS A 145 9.00 2.14 -5.13
N PRO A 146 10.03 1.30 -5.34
CA PRO A 146 10.42 0.19 -4.45
C PRO A 146 10.35 0.48 -2.95
N ALA A 147 10.87 1.62 -2.51
CA ALA A 147 10.85 2.04 -1.11
C ALA A 147 9.43 2.18 -0.55
N VAL A 148 8.49 2.67 -1.35
CA VAL A 148 7.08 2.81 -0.97
C VAL A 148 6.38 1.46 -0.95
N GLN A 149 6.71 0.56 -1.91
CA GLN A 149 6.19 -0.81 -1.93
C GLN A 149 6.57 -1.58 -0.65
N ALA A 150 7.84 -1.47 -0.23
CA ALA A 150 8.27 -2.00 1.06
C ALA A 150 7.49 -1.36 2.22
N GLY A 151 7.34 -0.04 2.24
CA GLY A 151 6.61 0.65 3.31
C GLY A 151 5.12 0.30 3.40
N LEU A 152 4.49 -0.19 2.33
CA LEU A 152 3.10 -0.68 2.38
C LEU A 152 2.94 -1.88 3.33
N ALA A 153 3.96 -2.72 3.47
CA ALA A 153 3.93 -3.80 4.46
C ALA A 153 3.71 -3.26 5.89
N ASP A 154 4.42 -2.18 6.24
CA ASP A 154 4.30 -1.55 7.56
C ASP A 154 2.91 -0.92 7.76
N VAL A 155 2.35 -0.32 6.69
CA VAL A 155 0.97 0.20 6.70
C VAL A 155 -0.03 -0.92 6.99
N PHE A 156 0.10 -2.07 6.30
CA PHE A 156 -0.83 -3.18 6.44
C PHE A 156 -0.79 -3.77 7.86
N LEU A 157 0.41 -3.96 8.41
CA LEU A 157 0.59 -4.42 9.78
C LEU A 157 -0.02 -3.43 10.79
N ASP A 158 0.15 -2.13 10.59
CA ASP A 158 -0.47 -1.13 11.45
C ASP A 158 -1.99 -1.13 11.32
N ALA A 159 -2.54 -1.21 10.11
CA ALA A 159 -3.99 -1.30 9.91
C ALA A 159 -4.60 -2.53 10.60
N ILE A 160 -3.93 -3.69 10.51
CA ILE A 160 -4.31 -4.92 11.24
C ILE A 160 -4.31 -4.65 12.75
N LYS A 161 -3.25 -4.03 13.30
CA LYS A 161 -3.16 -3.72 14.74
C LYS A 161 -4.20 -2.72 15.22
N GLN A 162 -4.50 -1.69 14.43
CA GLN A 162 -5.40 -0.59 14.81
C GLN A 162 -6.88 -0.94 14.64
N ARG A 163 -7.22 -1.72 13.61
CA ARG A 163 -8.60 -2.01 13.22
C ARG A 163 -8.97 -3.49 13.36
N GLY A 164 -8.03 -4.39 13.58
CA GLY A 164 -8.28 -5.83 13.59
C GLY A 164 -8.81 -6.35 12.25
N ILE A 165 -8.43 -5.72 11.14
CA ILE A 165 -8.86 -6.12 9.80
C ILE A 165 -8.06 -7.32 9.30
N GLN A 166 -8.67 -8.09 8.39
CA GLN A 166 -7.97 -9.09 7.58
C GLN A 166 -7.62 -8.50 6.22
N ILE A 167 -6.40 -8.72 5.74
CA ILE A 167 -5.97 -8.26 4.42
C ILE A 167 -5.63 -9.49 3.56
N ILE A 168 -6.24 -9.55 2.38
CA ILE A 168 -5.89 -10.50 1.31
C ILE A 168 -5.33 -9.66 0.18
N LEU A 169 -4.08 -9.89 -0.20
CA LEU A 169 -3.44 -9.11 -1.25
C LEU A 169 -2.80 -10.01 -2.30
N GLU A 170 -2.93 -9.61 -3.56
CA GLU A 170 -2.15 -10.12 -4.68
C GLU A 170 -1.05 -9.11 -5.00
N SER A 171 0.20 -9.57 -5.07
CA SER A 171 1.38 -8.74 -5.25
C SER A 171 2.47 -9.50 -6.00
N HIS A 172 3.21 -8.77 -6.82
CA HIS A 172 4.44 -9.21 -7.48
C HIS A 172 5.69 -8.52 -6.91
N SER A 173 5.53 -7.69 -5.87
CA SER A 173 6.64 -6.96 -5.25
C SER A 173 7.51 -7.83 -4.35
N GLU A 174 8.78 -7.99 -4.73
CA GLU A 174 9.81 -8.54 -3.84
C GLU A 174 10.06 -7.62 -2.64
N HIS A 175 9.91 -6.31 -2.82
CA HIS A 175 10.15 -5.33 -1.76
C HIS A 175 9.12 -5.42 -0.63
N LEU A 176 7.85 -5.64 -0.99
CA LEU A 176 6.78 -5.87 -0.03
C LEU A 176 7.01 -7.19 0.73
N LEU A 177 7.31 -8.27 0.01
CA LEU A 177 7.61 -9.57 0.61
C LEU A 177 8.79 -9.50 1.57
N HIS A 178 9.93 -8.96 1.13
CA HIS A 178 11.13 -8.84 1.97
C HIS A 178 10.88 -7.96 3.20
N ARG A 179 10.04 -6.91 3.10
CA ARG A 179 9.68 -6.10 4.28
C ARG A 179 8.87 -6.92 5.28
N LEU A 180 7.89 -7.70 4.84
CA LEU A 180 7.11 -8.57 5.74
C LEU A 180 8.00 -9.61 6.43
N GLN A 181 8.90 -10.26 5.68
CA GLN A 181 9.88 -11.20 6.25
C GLN A 181 10.78 -10.54 7.29
N LEU A 182 11.25 -9.32 7.01
CA LEU A 182 12.04 -8.54 7.97
C LEU A 182 11.24 -8.26 9.26
N ARG A 183 9.96 -7.89 9.15
CA ARG A 183 9.12 -7.61 10.33
C ARG A 183 8.85 -8.84 11.19
N ILE A 184 8.82 -10.02 10.58
CA ILE A 184 8.77 -11.29 11.30
C ILE A 184 10.10 -11.53 12.03
N ALA A 185 11.23 -11.36 11.33
CA ALA A 185 12.56 -11.51 11.93
C ALA A 185 12.84 -10.51 13.07
N GLU A 186 12.23 -9.32 13.01
CA GLU A 186 12.29 -8.28 14.05
C GLU A 186 11.28 -8.51 15.21
N GLU A 187 10.49 -9.59 15.17
CA GLU A 187 9.41 -9.90 16.13
C GLU A 187 8.31 -8.81 16.20
N GLU A 188 8.19 -7.97 15.18
CA GLU A 188 7.14 -6.96 15.06
C GLU A 188 5.82 -7.52 14.49
N ALA A 189 5.89 -8.71 13.89
CA ALA A 189 4.77 -9.52 13.40
C ALA A 189 5.04 -11.01 13.67
N SER A 190 3.99 -11.81 13.85
CA SER A 190 4.11 -13.26 14.00
C SER A 190 3.97 -13.98 12.65
N VAL A 191 4.56 -15.17 12.53
CA VAL A 191 4.28 -16.11 11.43
C VAL A 191 2.80 -16.51 11.37
N ASP A 192 2.09 -16.45 12.49
CA ASP A 192 0.64 -16.73 12.54
C ASP A 192 -0.20 -15.60 11.94
N ASP A 193 0.35 -14.37 11.88
CA ASP A 193 -0.33 -13.20 11.32
C ASP A 193 -0.22 -13.16 9.78
N LEU A 194 0.67 -13.97 9.18
CA LEU A 194 0.97 -13.93 7.75
C LEU A 194 0.87 -15.31 7.11
N LYS A 195 0.07 -15.39 6.04
CA LYS A 195 0.03 -16.56 5.15
C LYS A 195 0.43 -16.15 3.74
N LEU A 196 1.39 -16.88 3.18
CA LEU A 196 1.90 -16.64 1.83
C LEU A 196 1.56 -17.82 0.92
N TYR A 197 1.11 -17.49 -0.29
CA TYR A 197 0.79 -18.47 -1.32
C TYR A 197 1.44 -18.06 -2.62
N PHE A 198 2.08 -19.01 -3.30
CA PHE A 198 2.53 -18.86 -4.67
C PHE A 198 1.47 -19.38 -5.62
N ALA A 199 0.95 -18.49 -6.48
CA ALA A 199 0.06 -18.86 -7.56
C ALA A 199 0.86 -19.18 -8.82
N GLN A 200 0.67 -20.38 -9.37
CA GLN A 200 1.29 -20.80 -10.62
C GLN A 200 0.22 -21.28 -11.60
N ALA A 201 0.25 -20.74 -12.82
CA ALA A 201 -0.59 -21.22 -13.92
C ALA A 201 0.22 -22.22 -14.77
N ASN A 202 -0.20 -23.49 -14.79
CA ASN A 202 0.38 -24.54 -15.63
C ASN A 202 -0.74 -25.17 -16.47
N ASP A 203 -0.57 -25.21 -17.79
CA ASP A 203 -1.46 -25.92 -18.73
C ASP A 203 -2.98 -25.63 -18.58
N GLY A 204 -3.34 -24.39 -18.20
CA GLY A 204 -4.73 -23.96 -18.04
C GLY A 204 -5.30 -24.18 -16.64
N GLU A 205 -4.54 -24.77 -15.71
CA GLU A 205 -4.90 -24.88 -14.30
C GLU A 205 -4.05 -23.92 -13.45
N CYS A 206 -4.68 -23.28 -12.46
CA CYS A 206 -4.00 -22.45 -11.47
C CYS A 206 -3.85 -23.26 -10.18
N SER A 207 -2.61 -23.49 -9.74
CA SER A 207 -2.31 -24.09 -8.44
C SER A 207 -1.81 -23.02 -7.47
N LEU A 208 -2.28 -23.12 -6.22
CA LEU A 208 -1.81 -22.30 -5.10
C LEU A 208 -0.97 -23.19 -4.18
N THR A 209 0.29 -22.81 -3.99
CA THR A 209 1.22 -23.51 -3.09
C THR A 209 1.51 -22.63 -1.88
N GLU A 210 1.21 -23.09 -0.66
CA GLU A 210 1.58 -22.39 0.57
C GLU A 210 3.11 -22.33 0.72
N LEU A 211 3.61 -21.15 1.07
CA LEU A 211 5.03 -20.93 1.36
C LEU A 211 5.25 -21.10 2.87
N ASP A 212 6.14 -22.01 3.25
CA ASP A 212 6.49 -22.34 4.63
C ASP A 212 7.47 -21.30 5.18
N LEU A 213 6.94 -20.41 6.02
CA LEU A 213 7.69 -19.36 6.70
C LEU A 213 8.17 -19.83 8.08
N ASP A 214 9.43 -19.57 8.39
CA ASP A 214 9.98 -19.79 9.73
C ASP A 214 9.95 -18.52 10.60
N GLU A 215 10.27 -18.70 11.89
CA GLU A 215 10.30 -17.64 12.90
C GLU A 215 11.31 -16.52 12.61
N TYR A 216 12.26 -16.75 11.68
CA TYR A 216 13.24 -15.75 11.25
C TYR A 216 12.83 -15.09 9.92
N GLY A 217 11.60 -15.30 9.48
CA GLY A 217 11.07 -14.74 8.23
C GLY A 217 11.58 -15.44 6.97
N ASN A 218 12.31 -16.55 7.05
CA ASN A 218 12.80 -17.25 5.85
C ASN A 218 11.71 -18.17 5.27
N ILE A 219 11.67 -18.27 3.96
CA ILE A 219 10.81 -19.24 3.26
C ILE A 219 11.63 -20.51 3.01
N ARG A 220 11.18 -21.64 3.52
CA ARG A 220 11.92 -22.92 3.42
C ARG A 220 11.73 -23.61 2.07
N ASN A 221 10.57 -23.42 1.46
CA ASN A 221 10.17 -24.04 0.20
C ASN A 221 10.10 -23.03 -0.96
N TRP A 222 11.12 -22.18 -1.11
CA TRP A 222 11.19 -21.19 -2.20
C TRP A 222 10.86 -21.81 -3.57
N PRO A 223 9.88 -21.27 -4.32
CA PRO A 223 9.61 -21.73 -5.67
C PRO A 223 10.79 -21.44 -6.60
N LYS A 224 11.05 -22.33 -7.56
CA LYS A 224 12.11 -22.12 -8.55
C LYS A 224 11.80 -20.89 -9.40
N ASN A 225 12.80 -20.03 -9.60
CA ASN A 225 12.70 -18.81 -10.41
C ASN A 225 11.57 -17.85 -9.99
N PHE A 226 11.18 -17.84 -8.70
CA PHE A 226 10.08 -17.02 -8.19
C PHE A 226 10.20 -15.53 -8.58
N PHE A 227 11.41 -14.99 -8.50
CA PHE A 227 11.76 -13.62 -8.92
C PHE A 227 12.76 -13.59 -10.10
N GLY A 228 12.87 -14.70 -10.84
CA GLY A 228 13.89 -14.88 -11.88
C GLY A 228 15.28 -15.27 -11.33
N ASP A 229 16.32 -15.05 -12.15
CA ASP A 229 17.72 -15.43 -11.88
C ASP A 229 18.63 -14.20 -11.77
N SER A 230 18.31 -13.30 -10.84
CA SER A 230 19.04 -12.03 -10.66
C SER A 230 20.53 -12.25 -10.36
N ILE A 231 20.87 -13.30 -9.60
CA ILE A 231 22.25 -13.68 -9.29
C ILE A 231 22.96 -14.25 -10.53
N GLY A 232 22.33 -15.16 -11.27
CA GLY A 232 22.93 -15.72 -12.48
C GLY A 232 23.15 -14.65 -13.55
N ASP A 233 22.25 -13.67 -13.65
CA ASP A 233 22.40 -12.53 -14.56
C ASP A 233 23.55 -11.60 -14.15
N LEU A 234 23.73 -11.32 -12.85
CA LEU A 234 24.89 -10.58 -12.33
C LEU A 234 26.22 -11.27 -12.62
N VAL A 235 26.28 -12.59 -12.44
CA VAL A 235 27.46 -13.39 -12.73
C VAL A 235 27.79 -13.33 -14.23
N LYS A 236 26.79 -13.54 -15.10
CA LYS A 236 26.95 -13.44 -16.56
C LYS A 236 27.41 -12.04 -16.97
N MET A 237 26.80 -10.99 -16.43
CA MET A 237 27.17 -9.61 -16.73
C MET A 237 28.65 -9.34 -16.39
N THR A 238 29.11 -9.82 -15.24
CA THR A 238 30.51 -9.71 -14.80
C THR A 238 31.45 -10.46 -15.76
N GLN A 239 31.11 -11.70 -16.12
CA GLN A 239 31.91 -12.51 -17.05
C GLN A 239 32.02 -11.86 -18.44
N VAL A 240 30.91 -11.37 -18.98
CA VAL A 240 30.85 -10.69 -20.27
C VAL A 240 31.67 -9.39 -20.23
N ALA A 241 31.55 -8.60 -19.16
CA ALA A 241 32.32 -7.38 -18.99
C ALA A 241 33.83 -7.64 -18.92
N LEU A 242 34.27 -8.68 -18.19
CA LEU A 242 35.66 -9.08 -18.11
C LEU A 242 36.22 -9.50 -19.47
N LYS A 243 35.48 -10.33 -20.20
CA LYS A 243 35.86 -10.76 -21.55
C LYS A 243 36.05 -9.58 -22.50
N ARG A 244 35.12 -8.60 -22.51
CA ARG A 244 35.24 -7.39 -23.34
C ARG A 244 36.46 -6.54 -22.98
N LYS A 245 36.80 -6.42 -21.69
CA LYS A 245 38.00 -5.69 -21.25
C LYS A 245 39.29 -6.38 -21.73
N LEU A 246 39.36 -7.70 -21.67
CA LEU A 246 40.51 -8.47 -22.15
C LEU A 246 40.67 -8.34 -23.68
N GLU A 247 39.57 -8.41 -24.43
CA GLU A 247 39.58 -8.24 -25.89
C GLU A 247 39.95 -6.82 -26.32
N GLN A 248 39.59 -5.79 -25.53
CA GLN A 248 40.02 -4.40 -25.77
C GLN A 248 41.49 -4.16 -25.42
N ALA A 249 42.01 -4.80 -24.37
CA ALA A 249 43.42 -4.71 -23.99
C ALA A 249 44.34 -5.47 -24.96
N ALA A 250 43.79 -6.41 -25.73
CA ALA A 250 44.49 -7.17 -26.76
C ALA A 250 44.49 -6.50 -28.15
N LYS A 251 43.84 -5.33 -28.30
CA LYS A 251 43.87 -4.48 -29.50
C LYS A 251 44.77 -3.27 -29.28
#